data_AF-A0A392QZ97-F1
#
_entry.id   AF-A0A392QZ97-F1
#
_cell.length_a   1.000
_cell.length_b   1.000
_cell.length_c   1.000
_cell.angle_alpha   90.00
_cell.angle_beta   90.00
_cell.angle_gamma   90.00
#
_symmetry.space_group_name_H-M   'P 1'
#
loop_
_entity.id
_entity.type
_entity.pdbx_description
1 polymer ?
#
loop_
_entity_poly.entity_id
_entity_poly.type
_entity_poly.pdbx_seq_one_letter_code
_entity_poly.pdbx_strand_id
1 'polypeptide(L)' 'MCAWCSEEEETTLHVLRDCPYALNLGMHLVRVKDSWKPPPEGWVRLNMDGSCKEGNRAGCGGLVRGSEGE' A
#
# COMPACT_ATOMS: atom_id res chain seq x y z
N MET A 1 10.67 12.77 -10.17
CA MET A 1 10.12 12.08 -11.35
C MET A 1 10.29 10.59 -11.15
N CYS A 2 9.27 9.80 -11.48
CA CYS A 2 9.22 8.35 -11.34
C CYS A 2 10.32 7.67 -12.13
N ALA A 3 11.10 6.81 -11.47
CA ALA A 3 12.17 6.03 -12.09
C ALA A 3 11.72 5.12 -13.25
N TRP A 4 10.42 4.81 -13.35
CA TRP A 4 9.88 3.87 -14.34
C TRP A 4 9.20 4.56 -15.51
N CYS A 5 8.27 5.47 -15.25
CA CYS A 5 7.55 6.17 -16.33
C CYS A 5 8.17 7.51 -16.70
N SER A 6 8.94 8.14 -15.80
CA SER A 6 9.49 9.49 -15.95
C SER A 6 8.47 10.63 -16.15
N GLU A 7 7.17 10.34 -16.19
CA GLU A 7 6.11 11.33 -16.45
C GLU A 7 5.63 12.07 -15.18
N GLU A 8 5.60 11.37 -14.03
CA GLU A 8 4.97 11.86 -12.80
C GLU A 8 5.97 11.96 -11.64
N GLU A 9 5.61 12.65 -10.56
CA GLU A 9 6.38 12.59 -9.31
C GLU A 9 6.39 11.17 -8.73
N GLU A 10 7.56 10.70 -8.28
CA GLU A 10 7.68 9.37 -7.71
C GLU A 10 7.08 9.35 -6.30
N THR A 11 5.90 8.75 -6.18
CA THR A 11 5.26 8.50 -4.90
C THR A 11 4.98 7.01 -4.75
N THR A 12 4.86 6.53 -3.52
CA THR A 12 4.44 5.15 -3.22
C THR A 12 3.10 4.83 -3.91
N LEU A 13 2.17 5.78 -3.93
CA LEU A 13 0.89 5.62 -4.61
C LEU A 13 1.06 5.50 -6.13
N HIS A 14 1.90 6.36 -6.73
CA HIS A 14 2.17 6.30 -8.15
C HIS A 14 2.81 4.95 -8.54
N VAL A 15 3.87 4.51 -7.86
CA VAL A 15 4.55 3.24 -8.20
C VAL A 15 3.64 2.02 -7.98
N LEU A 16 2.84 2.01 -6.92
CA LEU A 16 2.01 0.84 -6.57
C LEU A 16 0.66 0.80 -7.29
N ARG A 17 0.10 1.92 -7.75
CA ARG A 17 -1.26 1.97 -8.29
C ARG A 17 -1.36 2.62 -9.67
N ASP A 18 -0.66 3.74 -9.89
CA ASP A 18 -0.92 4.60 -11.05
C ASP A 18 0.12 4.46 -12.17
N CYS A 19 1.30 3.87 -11.91
CA CYS A 19 2.38 3.76 -12.87
C CYS A 19 2.15 2.57 -13.81
N PRO A 20 1.80 2.78 -15.08
CA PRO A 20 1.48 1.69 -16.01
C PRO A 20 2.70 0.80 -16.28
N TYR A 21 3.91 1.33 -16.13
CA TYR A 21 5.16 0.58 -16.34
C TYR A 21 5.51 -0.30 -15.12
N ALA A 22 5.30 0.20 -13.90
CA ALA A 22 5.51 -0.59 -12.68
C ALA A 22 4.50 -1.75 -12.56
N LEU A 23 3.25 -1.53 -12.99
CA LEU A 23 2.21 -2.57 -13.02
C LEU A 23 2.55 -3.74 -13.97
N ASN A 24 3.31 -3.49 -15.04
CA ASN A 24 3.66 -4.51 -16.03
C ASN A 24 4.86 -5.40 -15.62
N LEU A 25 5.60 -5.05 -14.56
CA LEU A 25 6.79 -5.80 -14.11
C LEU A 25 6.47 -7.04 -13.26
N GLY A 26 5.21 -7.48 -13.20
CA GLY A 26 4.84 -8.67 -12.45
C GLY A 26 4.86 -8.49 -10.92
N MET A 27 4.95 -7.25 -10.43
CA MET A 27 4.38 -6.87 -9.13
C MET A 27 2.89 -7.20 -9.23
N HIS A 28 2.54 -8.43 -8.86
CA HIS A 28 1.18 -8.85 -8.58
C HIS A 28 0.67 -7.90 -7.50
N LEU A 29 0.13 -6.76 -7.91
CA LEU A 29 -1.14 -6.33 -7.39
C LEU A 29 -2.03 -7.54 -7.61
N VAL A 30 -2.05 -8.42 -6.61
CA VAL A 30 -3.06 -9.44 -6.52
C VAL A 30 -4.33 -8.62 -6.67
N ARG A 31 -5.01 -8.74 -7.81
CA ARG A 31 -6.45 -8.52 -7.87
C ARG A 31 -6.99 -9.56 -6.92
N VAL A 32 -6.87 -9.31 -5.61
CA VAL A 32 -7.39 -10.20 -4.60
C VAL A 32 -8.88 -10.10 -4.83
N LYS A 33 -9.46 -11.13 -5.43
CA LYS A 33 -10.91 -11.28 -5.47
C LYS A 33 -11.49 -11.35 -4.05
N ASP A 34 -10.66 -11.62 -3.04
CA ASP A 34 -10.93 -11.35 -1.64
C ASP A 34 -10.63 -9.89 -1.28
N SER A 35 -11.67 -9.07 -1.31
CA SER A 35 -11.69 -7.79 -0.62
C SER A 35 -11.39 -7.97 0.89
N TRP A 36 -11.12 -6.86 1.57
CA TRP A 36 -11.00 -6.86 3.03
C TRP A 36 -12.22 -7.54 3.67
N LYS A 37 -11.96 -8.44 4.63
CA LYS A 37 -12.98 -9.11 5.45
C LYS A 37 -12.82 -8.65 6.89
N PRO A 38 -13.92 -8.31 7.59
CA PRO A 38 -13.86 -7.94 8.98
C PRO A 38 -13.28 -9.08 9.84
N PRO A 39 -12.57 -8.77 10.93
CA PRO A 39 -12.19 -9.75 11.92
C PRO A 39 -13.44 -10.30 12.65
N PRO A 40 -13.33 -11.45 13.34
CA PRO A 40 -14.40 -11.93 14.23
C PRO A 40 -14.74 -10.90 15.31
N GLU A 41 -15.95 -10.97 15.86
CA GLU A 41 -16.37 -10.12 16.98
C GLU A 41 -15.39 -10.23 18.16
N GLY A 42 -15.05 -9.11 18.78
CA GLY A 42 -14.05 -9.02 19.85
C GLY A 42 -12.59 -8.99 19.38
N TRP A 43 -12.33 -9.02 18.06
CA TRP A 43 -11.00 -8.88 17.47
C TRP A 43 -10.86 -7.58 16.67
N VAL A 44 -9.61 -7.12 16.55
CA VAL A 44 -9.23 -6.02 15.66
C VAL A 44 -8.21 -6.50 14.63
N ARG A 45 -8.30 -5.98 13.41
CA ARG A 45 -7.29 -6.18 12.37
C ARG A 45 -6.38 -4.95 12.29
N LEU A 46 -5.11 -5.14 12.62
CA LEU A 46 -4.07 -4.14 12.45
C LEU A 46 -3.33 -4.38 11.13
N ASN A 47 -3.29 -3.35 10.27
CA ASN A 47 -2.39 -3.30 9.13
C ASN A 47 -1.33 -2.24 9.42
N MET A 48 -0.05 -2.55 9.19
CA MET A 48 1.06 -1.64 9.42
C MET A 48 1.93 -1.55 8.18
N ASP A 49 2.38 -0.36 7.85
CA ASP A 49 3.32 -0.11 6.77
C ASP A 49 4.42 0.85 7.22
N GLY A 50 5.56 0.78 6.54
CA GLY A 50 6.71 1.65 6.77
C GLY A 50 7.23 2.21 5.46
N SER A 51 7.60 3.49 5.48
CA SER A 51 8.31 4.13 4.37
C SER A 51 9.68 4.61 4.83
N CYS A 52 10.66 4.51 3.94
CA CYS A 52 12.01 5.02 4.16
C CYS A 52 12.38 5.96 3.02
N LYS A 53 13.06 7.05 3.34
CA LYS A 53 13.60 8.04 2.40
C LYS A 53 15.08 8.27 2.68
N GLU A 54 15.78 8.75 1.67
CA GLU A 54 17.17 9.23 1.77
C GLU A 54 17.39 10.16 2.99
N GLY A 55 18.60 10.14 3.52
CA GLY A 55 18.96 10.88 4.72
C GLY A 55 18.55 10.19 6.02
N ASN A 56 18.46 8.86 6.02
CA ASN A 56 18.09 8.03 7.18
C ASN A 56 16.74 8.39 7.80
N ARG A 57 15.77 8.83 6.97
CA ARG A 57 14.44 9.21 7.44
C ARG A 57 13.49 8.04 7.21
N ALA A 58 12.95 7.49 8.29
CA ALA A 58 11.92 6.47 8.23
C ALA A 58 10.65 6.96 8.92
N GLY A 59 9.51 6.53 8.40
CA GLY A 59 8.19 6.75 8.99
C GLY A 59 7.40 5.44 8.98
N CYS A 60 6.49 5.30 9.93
CA CYS A 60 5.58 4.16 10.00
C CYS A 60 4.14 4.64 10.19
N GLY A 61 3.19 3.86 9.71
CA GLY A 61 1.77 4.11 9.87
C GLY A 61 1.00 2.81 9.96
N GLY A 62 -0.22 2.88 10.46
CA GLY A 62 -1.08 1.71 10.52
C GLY A 62 -2.55 2.05 10.59
N LEU A 63 -3.37 1.06 10.26
CA LEU A 63 -4.81 1.12 10.29
C LEU A 63 -5.33 -0.01 11.16
N VAL A 64 -6.03 0.35 12.21
CA VAL A 64 -6.78 -0.58 13.07
C VAL A 64 -8.22 -0.53 12.60
N ARG A 65 -8.82 -1.70 12.36
CA ARG A 65 -10.26 -1.85 12.10
C ARG A 65 -10.85 -2.94 12.96
N GLY A 66 -12.00 -2.70 13.60
CA GLY A 66 -12.73 -3.74 14.30
C GLY A 66 -13.67 -4.51 13.36
N SER A 67 -14.56 -5.31 13.96
CA SER A 67 -15.48 -6.19 13.25
C SER A 67 -16.60 -5.44 12.52
N GLU A 68 -16.96 -4.24 12.98
CA GLU A 68 -17.99 -3.38 12.36
C GLU A 68 -17.42 -2.43 11.31
N GLY A 69 -16.10 -2.47 11.08
CA GLY A 69 -15.42 -1.65 10.07
C GLY A 69 -15.11 -0.22 10.54
N GLU A 70 -14.97 0.00 11.85
CA GLU A 70 -14.47 1.26 12.42
C GLU A 70 -13.06 1.62 11.92
#